data_AF-A0A6P4Y687-F1
#
_entry.id   AF-A0A6P4Y687-F1
#
_cell.length_a   1.000
_cell.length_b   1.000
_cell.length_c   1.000
_cell.angle_alpha   90.00
_cell.angle_beta   90.00
_cell.angle_gamma   90.00
#
_symmetry.space_group_name_H-M   'P 1'
#
loop_
_entity.id
_entity.type
_entity.pdbx_description
1 polymer ?
#
loop_
_entity_poly.entity_id
_entity_poly.type
_entity_poly.pdbx_seq_one_letter_code
_entity_poly.pdbx_strand_id
1 'polypeptide(L)'
;MQKDMDAMTAGDPITAKLRKEKEEAEGQTKEIRLKIDFLNSVIVDLQRKNDELIRRIDQLESGVNGEDLFDEEEERLRQLPPPRLYCDICDVFDEHDTDDCPKQATEFEEYASHSQYHGDIHTMYIRNIQGFPPVRSVL
;
A
#
# COMPACT_ATOMS: atom_id res chain seq x y z
N MET A 1 -4.60 40.23 -76.84
CA MET A 1 -3.71 39.65 -75.81
C MET A 1 -4.24 39.83 -74.38
N GLN A 2 -5.53 40.16 -74.17
CA GLN A 2 -6.08 40.46 -72.83
C GLN A 2 -7.20 39.50 -72.39
N LYS A 3 -7.50 38.45 -73.17
CA LYS A 3 -8.58 37.49 -72.84
C LYS A 3 -8.12 36.24 -72.10
N ASP A 4 -6.81 36.07 -71.93
CA ASP A 4 -6.24 34.86 -71.31
C ASP A 4 -5.74 35.11 -69.88
N MET A 5 -5.88 36.35 -69.35
CA MET A 5 -5.48 36.69 -67.98
C MET A 5 -6.58 36.51 -66.93
N ASP A 6 -7.84 36.35 -67.36
CA ASP A 6 -9.00 36.23 -66.45
C ASP A 6 -9.35 34.78 -66.08
N ALA A 7 -8.66 33.79 -66.66
CA ALA A 7 -8.88 32.37 -66.39
C ALA A 7 -8.14 31.84 -65.15
N MET A 8 -7.33 32.66 -64.49
CA MET A 8 -6.48 32.25 -63.35
C MET A 8 -7.12 32.48 -61.97
N THR A 9 -8.38 32.91 -61.91
CA THR A 9 -9.10 33.17 -60.65
C THR A 9 -10.29 32.24 -60.38
N ALA A 10 -10.52 31.23 -61.22
CA ALA A 10 -11.41 30.12 -60.86
C ALA A 10 -10.59 29.05 -60.13
N GLY A 11 -10.69 28.99 -58.81
CA GLY A 11 -10.01 27.97 -58.01
C GLY A 11 -10.37 26.57 -58.53
N ASP A 12 -9.40 25.91 -59.17
CA ASP A 12 -9.55 24.58 -59.76
C ASP A 12 -10.06 23.61 -58.69
N PRO A 13 -11.11 22.79 -58.93
CA PRO A 13 -11.68 21.86 -57.96
C PRO A 13 -10.65 20.98 -57.23
N ILE A 14 -9.51 20.69 -57.85
CA ILE A 14 -8.38 19.99 -57.22
C ILE A 14 -7.79 20.80 -56.05
N THR A 15 -7.60 22.11 -56.22
CA THR A 15 -7.05 23.00 -55.19
C THR A 15 -7.99 23.14 -53.99
N ALA A 16 -9.30 23.16 -54.23
CA ALA A 16 -10.30 23.19 -53.17
C ALA A 16 -10.29 21.89 -52.33
N LYS A 17 -10.14 20.74 -52.99
CA LYS A 17 -10.03 19.44 -52.31
C LYS A 17 -8.76 19.34 -51.47
N LEU A 18 -7.62 19.73 -52.04
CA LEU A 18 -6.33 19.78 -51.33
C LEU A 18 -6.37 20.72 -50.12
N ARG A 19 -7.07 21.87 -50.23
CA ARG A 19 -7.24 22.79 -49.10
C ARG A 19 -8.04 22.15 -47.96
N LYS A 20 -9.13 21.44 -48.29
CA LYS A 20 -9.95 20.75 -47.28
C LYS A 20 -9.17 19.64 -46.57
N GLU A 21 -8.46 18.80 -47.32
CA GLU A 21 -7.61 17.74 -46.76
C GLU A 21 -6.49 18.32 -45.87
N LYS A 22 -5.92 19.46 -46.27
CA LYS A 22 -4.95 20.20 -45.45
C LYS A 22 -5.56 20.70 -44.13
N GLU A 23 -6.75 21.31 -44.17
CA GLU A 23 -7.46 21.78 -42.98
C GLU A 23 -7.80 20.63 -42.01
N GLU A 24 -8.21 19.47 -42.54
CA GLU A 24 -8.49 18.26 -41.76
C GLU A 24 -7.21 17.72 -41.09
N ALA A 25 -6.10 17.63 -41.84
CA ALA A 25 -4.80 17.20 -41.31
C ALA A 25 -4.24 18.18 -40.26
N GLU A 26 -4.40 19.49 -40.48
CA GLU A 26 -4.04 20.52 -39.49
C GLU A 26 -4.89 20.41 -38.22
N GLY A 27 -6.19 20.10 -38.36
CA GLY A 27 -7.08 19.81 -37.24
C GLY A 27 -6.59 18.63 -36.40
N GLN A 28 -6.26 17.51 -37.04
CA GLN A 28 -5.70 16.32 -36.38
C GLN A 28 -4.37 16.64 -35.69
N THR A 29 -3.50 17.41 -36.34
CA THR A 29 -2.19 17.80 -35.79
C THR A 29 -2.37 18.66 -34.53
N LYS A 30 -3.32 19.60 -34.54
CA LYS A 30 -3.64 20.42 -33.36
C LYS A 30 -4.16 19.56 -32.21
N GLU A 31 -5.05 18.62 -32.49
CA GLU A 31 -5.60 17.72 -31.47
C GLU A 31 -4.50 16.86 -30.83
N ILE A 32 -3.62 16.26 -31.63
CA ILE A 32 -2.48 15.48 -31.14
C ILE A 32 -1.55 16.37 -30.30
N ARG A 33 -1.31 17.61 -30.72
CA ARG A 33 -0.47 18.55 -29.98
C ARG A 33 -1.06 18.88 -28.60
N LEU A 34 -2.36 19.13 -28.52
CA LEU A 34 -3.06 19.35 -27.25
C LEU A 34 -2.98 18.12 -26.33
N LYS A 35 -3.08 16.91 -26.89
CA LYS A 35 -2.89 15.67 -26.12
C LYS A 35 -1.47 15.56 -25.57
N ILE A 36 -0.46 15.90 -26.37
CA ILE A 36 0.94 15.92 -25.93
C ILE A 36 1.12 16.93 -24.80
N ASP A 37 0.60 18.14 -24.94
CA ASP A 37 0.73 19.19 -23.93
C ASP A 37 0.07 18.79 -22.60
N PHE A 38 -1.12 18.17 -22.66
CA PHE A 38 -1.79 17.62 -21.48
C PHE A 38 -0.98 16.50 -20.82
N LEU A 39 -0.45 15.56 -21.61
CA LEU A 39 0.37 14.48 -21.07
C LEU A 39 1.65 15.03 -20.44
N ASN A 40 2.28 16.03 -21.05
CA ASN A 40 3.47 16.68 -20.50
C ASN A 40 3.17 17.36 -19.15
N SER A 41 2.01 18.03 -18.99
CA SER A 41 1.65 18.61 -17.69
C SER A 41 1.41 17.52 -16.63
N VAL A 42 0.74 16.43 -16.99
CA VAL A 42 0.51 15.28 -16.08
C VAL A 42 1.83 14.63 -15.68
N ILE A 43 2.74 14.42 -16.63
CA ILE A 43 4.07 13.85 -16.37
C ILE A 43 4.83 14.70 -15.35
N VAL A 44 4.86 16.02 -15.55
CA VAL A 44 5.54 16.94 -14.63
C VAL A 44 4.92 16.88 -13.23
N ASP A 45 3.59 16.87 -13.12
CA ASP A 45 2.91 16.78 -11.83
C ASP A 45 3.18 15.46 -11.11
N LEU A 46 3.22 14.35 -11.86
CA LEU A 46 3.55 13.03 -11.30
C LEU A 46 5.02 12.93 -10.89
N GLN A 47 5.94 13.50 -11.68
CA GLN A 47 7.35 13.56 -11.32
C GLN A 47 7.57 14.34 -10.02
N ARG A 48 6.93 15.51 -9.87
CA ARG A 48 7.00 16.30 -8.62
C ARG A 48 6.48 15.51 -7.40
N LYS A 49 5.35 14.81 -7.56
CA LYS A 49 4.79 13.97 -6.49
C LYS A 49 5.70 12.80 -6.15
N ASN A 50 6.33 12.19 -7.15
CA ASN A 50 7.29 11.12 -6.93
C ASN A 50 8.51 11.63 -6.16
N ASP A 51 9.09 12.76 -6.58
CA ASP A 51 10.20 13.40 -5.87
C ASP A 51 9.85 13.76 -4.42
N GLU A 52 8.63 14.22 -4.16
CA GLU A 52 8.14 14.50 -2.80
C GLU A 52 8.05 13.23 -1.95
N LEU A 53 7.53 12.14 -2.51
CA LEU A 53 7.45 10.86 -1.82
C LEU A 53 8.84 10.27 -1.55
N ILE A 54 9.76 10.34 -2.51
CA ILE A 54 11.15 9.92 -2.35
C ILE A 54 11.80 10.69 -1.19
N ARG A 55 11.68 12.02 -1.18
CA ARG A 55 12.21 12.83 -0.07
C ARG A 55 11.62 12.47 1.28
N ARG A 56 10.34 12.12 1.34
CA ARG A 56 9.69 11.71 2.58
C ARG A 56 10.21 10.34 3.07
N ILE A 57 10.45 9.43 2.14
CA ILE A 57 11.10 8.14 2.44
C ILE A 57 12.52 8.41 2.95
N ASP A 58 13.32 9.19 2.24
CA ASP A 58 14.68 9.54 2.65
C ASP A 58 14.71 10.17 4.05
N GLN A 59 13.75 11.05 4.38
CA GLN A 59 13.66 11.63 5.73
C GLN A 59 13.40 10.59 6.81
N LEU A 60 12.55 9.60 6.55
CA LEU A 60 12.26 8.51 7.50
C LEU A 60 13.42 7.51 7.59
N GLU A 61 14.07 7.21 6.47
CA GLU A 61 15.20 6.28 6.38
C GLU A 61 16.49 6.88 6.94
N SER A 62 16.70 8.19 6.79
CA SER A 62 17.90 8.90 7.25
C SER A 62 18.05 8.97 8.77
N GLY A 63 17.07 8.47 9.54
CA GLY A 63 17.30 8.05 10.92
C GLY A 63 17.90 9.12 11.84
N VAL A 64 17.62 10.41 11.59
CA VAL A 64 17.88 11.44 12.60
C VAL A 64 16.81 11.28 13.67
N ASN A 65 17.03 10.31 14.57
CA ASN A 65 16.49 10.12 15.92
C ASN A 65 16.66 8.66 16.35
N GLY A 66 17.87 8.10 16.23
CA GLY A 66 18.03 6.68 16.56
C GLY A 66 19.43 6.16 16.85
N GLU A 67 20.43 6.99 17.07
CA GLU A 67 21.67 6.50 17.70
C GLU A 67 22.00 7.29 18.97
N ASP A 68 21.71 8.60 19.03
CA ASP A 68 21.85 9.38 20.27
C ASP A 68 20.67 9.27 21.26
N LEU A 69 19.48 8.85 20.81
CA LEU A 69 18.29 8.74 21.68
C LEU A 69 18.17 7.37 22.37
N PHE A 70 18.80 6.33 21.85
CA PHE A 70 18.73 5.01 22.47
C PHE A 70 19.52 4.96 23.78
N ASP A 71 20.65 5.66 23.87
CA ASP A 71 21.41 5.76 25.11
C ASP A 71 20.64 6.55 26.18
N GLU A 72 19.97 7.66 25.81
CA GLU A 72 19.15 8.44 26.76
C GLU A 72 17.84 7.73 27.14
N GLU A 73 17.18 7.04 26.21
CA GLU A 73 15.95 6.30 26.50
C GLU A 73 16.22 5.04 27.32
N GLU A 74 17.32 4.33 27.07
CA GLU A 74 17.74 3.21 27.91
C GLU A 74 18.11 3.67 29.32
N GLU A 75 18.81 4.80 29.46
CA GLU A 75 19.12 5.38 30.77
C GLU A 75 17.86 5.86 31.52
N ARG A 76 16.86 6.41 30.80
CA ARG A 76 15.54 6.75 31.37
C ARG A 76 14.71 5.53 31.75
N LEU A 77 14.73 4.47 30.95
CA LEU A 77 14.04 3.20 31.24
C LEU A 77 14.63 2.48 32.46
N ARG A 78 15.95 2.59 32.67
CA ARG A 78 16.61 2.08 33.89
C ARG A 78 16.28 2.87 35.16
N GLN A 79 15.85 4.12 35.05
CA GLN A 79 15.39 4.95 36.18
C GLN A 79 13.89 4.78 36.48
N LEU A 80 13.12 4.21 35.56
CA LEU A 80 11.71 3.92 35.80
C LEU A 80 11.59 2.71 36.74
N PRO A 81 10.66 2.74 37.71
CA PRO A 81 10.38 1.57 38.53
C PRO A 81 10.00 0.39 37.62
N PRO A 82 10.37 -0.84 37.99
CA PRO A 82 10.08 -2.02 37.19
C PRO A 82 8.58 -2.09 36.86
N PRO A 83 8.19 -2.58 35.66
CA PRO A 83 6.79 -2.77 35.30
C PRO A 83 6.06 -3.53 36.41
N ARG A 84 4.94 -2.98 36.87
CA ARG A 84 4.12 -3.63 37.91
C ARG A 84 3.41 -4.83 37.30
N LEU A 85 3.52 -5.97 37.96
CA LEU A 85 2.77 -7.17 37.60
C LEU A 85 1.30 -6.94 37.95
N TYR A 86 0.38 -7.26 37.03
CA TYR A 86 -1.06 -7.14 37.22
C TYR A 86 -1.73 -8.36 36.65
N CYS A 87 -2.60 -9.00 37.43
CA CYS A 87 -3.38 -10.13 36.97
C CYS A 87 -4.78 -9.67 36.58
N ASP A 88 -5.11 -9.71 35.29
CA ASP A 88 -6.44 -9.35 34.77
C ASP A 88 -7.56 -10.32 35.21
N ILE A 89 -7.21 -11.51 35.70
CA ILE A 89 -8.18 -12.55 36.10
C ILE A 89 -8.68 -12.33 37.53
N CYS A 90 -7.85 -11.80 38.42
CA CYS A 90 -8.22 -11.62 39.82
C CYS A 90 -8.05 -10.20 40.36
N ASP A 91 -7.72 -9.26 39.48
CA ASP A 91 -7.60 -7.82 39.74
C ASP A 91 -6.62 -7.47 40.89
N VAL A 92 -5.59 -8.30 41.07
CA VAL A 92 -4.53 -8.05 42.06
C VAL A 92 -3.27 -7.51 41.39
N PHE A 93 -2.60 -6.61 42.10
CA PHE A 93 -1.31 -6.06 41.69
C PHE A 93 -0.17 -6.76 42.43
N ASP A 94 0.98 -6.82 41.78
CA ASP A 94 2.30 -7.17 42.32
C ASP A 94 2.47 -8.60 42.89
N GLU A 95 1.45 -9.46 42.83
CA GLU A 95 1.56 -10.87 43.28
C GLU A 95 1.95 -11.84 42.15
N HIS A 96 1.20 -11.82 41.05
CA HIS A 96 1.40 -12.66 39.87
C HIS A 96 0.89 -11.93 38.63
N ASP A 97 1.34 -12.36 37.46
CA ASP A 97 0.77 -11.95 36.17
C ASP A 97 -0.39 -12.88 35.80
N THR A 98 -1.15 -12.52 34.76
CA THR A 98 -2.30 -13.28 34.26
C THR A 98 -1.99 -14.76 34.03
N ASP A 99 -0.80 -15.10 33.49
CA ASP A 99 -0.41 -16.48 33.17
C ASP A 99 -0.26 -17.40 34.39
N ASP A 100 0.07 -16.84 35.56
CA ASP A 100 0.32 -17.57 36.80
C ASP A 100 -0.87 -17.52 37.77
N CYS A 101 -2.06 -17.09 37.30
CA CYS A 101 -3.21 -16.93 38.17
C CYS A 101 -3.75 -18.28 38.66
N PRO A 102 -3.85 -18.52 39.98
CA PRO A 102 -4.39 -19.77 40.52
C PRO A 102 -5.85 -20.00 40.13
N LYS A 103 -6.60 -18.92 39.84
CA LYS A 103 -7.98 -18.99 39.36
C LYS A 103 -8.08 -19.44 37.89
N GLN A 104 -7.01 -19.28 37.11
CA GLN A 104 -6.96 -19.74 35.72
C GLN A 104 -7.13 -21.27 35.62
N ALA A 105 -6.63 -22.02 36.61
CA ALA A 105 -6.78 -23.48 36.67
C ALA A 105 -8.20 -23.92 37.08
N THR A 106 -8.87 -23.17 37.95
CA THR A 106 -10.25 -23.51 38.39
C THR A 106 -11.27 -23.25 37.29
N GLU A 107 -11.05 -22.20 36.52
CA GLU A 107 -11.80 -21.92 35.31
C GLU A 107 -11.67 -23.14 34.35
N PHE A 108 -10.46 -23.72 34.19
CA PHE A 108 -10.22 -24.89 33.32
C PHE A 108 -11.02 -26.14 33.65
N GLU A 109 -11.34 -26.31 34.91
CA GLU A 109 -12.20 -27.40 35.37
C GLU A 109 -13.69 -27.08 35.19
N GLU A 110 -14.09 -25.80 35.29
CA GLU A 110 -15.48 -25.37 35.18
C GLU A 110 -16.00 -25.47 33.73
N TYR A 111 -15.21 -25.06 32.72
CA TYR A 111 -15.62 -25.20 31.31
C TYR A 111 -15.52 -26.61 30.74
N ALA A 112 -14.82 -27.54 31.41
CA ALA A 112 -14.92 -28.96 31.09
C ALA A 112 -16.31 -29.53 31.41
N SER A 113 -17.05 -28.91 32.35
CA SER A 113 -18.42 -29.28 32.72
C SER A 113 -19.50 -28.60 31.86
N HIS A 114 -19.21 -27.49 31.17
CA HIS A 114 -20.20 -26.72 30.41
C HIS A 114 -20.30 -27.11 28.92
N SER A 115 -20.18 -28.41 28.60
CA SER A 115 -20.33 -28.94 27.24
C SER A 115 -21.78 -28.97 26.72
N GLN A 116 -22.64 -28.01 27.08
CA GLN A 116 -24.00 -27.95 26.55
C GLN A 116 -24.32 -26.54 26.04
N TYR A 117 -23.96 -26.33 24.77
CA TYR A 117 -24.25 -25.19 23.89
C TYR A 117 -23.31 -23.97 23.93
N HIS A 118 -22.14 -24.12 23.31
CA HIS A 118 -21.62 -23.08 22.42
C HIS A 118 -21.49 -23.67 21.01
N GLY A 119 -22.16 -23.03 20.04
CA GLY A 119 -22.33 -23.53 18.68
C GLY A 119 -21.02 -23.85 17.96
N ASP A 120 -21.04 -25.00 17.29
CA ASP A 120 -20.06 -25.47 16.31
C ASP A 120 -19.67 -24.41 15.28
N ILE A 121 -18.42 -23.92 15.32
CA ILE A 121 -17.62 -23.66 14.10
C ILE A 121 -16.12 -23.83 14.41
N HIS A 122 -15.61 -25.05 14.63
CA HIS A 122 -14.19 -25.35 14.30
C HIS A 122 -13.80 -26.84 14.27
N THR A 123 -14.67 -27.74 13.84
CA THR A 123 -14.39 -29.19 13.79
C THR A 123 -14.38 -29.77 12.37
N MET A 124 -13.84 -29.04 11.37
CA MET A 124 -13.82 -29.51 9.97
C MET A 124 -12.44 -29.65 9.31
N TYR A 125 -11.32 -29.51 10.03
CA TYR A 125 -9.99 -29.73 9.41
C TYR A 125 -9.01 -30.59 10.23
N ILE A 126 -9.51 -31.51 11.05
CA ILE A 126 -8.68 -32.61 11.56
C ILE A 126 -9.32 -33.94 11.16
N ARG A 127 -9.13 -34.30 9.89
CA ARG A 127 -9.21 -35.70 9.44
C ARG A 127 -7.89 -36.06 8.77
N ASN A 128 -7.08 -36.79 9.55
CA ASN A 128 -6.15 -37.84 9.13
C ASN A 128 -5.37 -37.65 7.81
N ILE A 129 -4.11 -37.24 7.93
CA ILE A 129 -3.04 -37.71 7.04
C ILE A 129 -1.98 -38.38 7.91
N GLN A 130 -2.26 -39.62 8.31
CA GLN A 130 -1.18 -40.59 8.55
C GLN A 130 -0.67 -41.04 7.19
N GLY A 131 0.60 -40.76 6.88
CA GLY A 131 1.31 -41.41 5.77
C GLY A 131 2.07 -40.47 4.84
N PHE A 132 3.18 -39.89 5.31
CA PHE A 132 4.30 -39.56 4.44
C PHE A 132 5.60 -39.99 5.14
N PRO A 133 6.47 -40.79 4.49
CA PRO A 133 7.71 -41.23 5.10
C PRO A 133 8.72 -40.07 5.21
N PRO A 134 9.67 -40.12 6.17
CA PRO A 134 10.64 -39.05 6.34
C PRO A 134 11.63 -39.03 5.17
N VAL A 135 11.77 -37.87 4.53
CA VAL A 135 12.85 -37.63 3.56
C VAL A 135 14.18 -37.52 4.31
N ARG A 136 15.07 -38.50 4.08
CA ARG A 136 16.44 -38.54 4.56
C ARG A 136 17.23 -37.37 3.97
N SER A 137 17.89 -36.58 4.83
CA SER A 137 18.93 -35.65 4.41
C SER A 137 20.12 -36.45 3.87
N VAL A 138 20.64 -36.08 2.70
CA VAL A 138 21.94 -36.54 2.24
C VAL A 138 22.76 -35.30 1.88
N LEU A 139 23.96 -35.26 2.45
CA LEU A 139 25.09 -34.43 2.04
C LEU A 139 25.45 -34.64 0.56
#